data_AF-A0A6C2UT48-F1
#
_entry.id   AF-A0A6C2UT48-F1
#
_cell.length_a   1.000
_cell.length_b   1.000
_cell.length_c   1.000
_cell.angle_alpha   90.00
_cell.angle_beta   90.00
_cell.angle_gamma   90.00
#
_symmetry.space_group_name_H-M   'P 1'
#
loop_
_entity.id
_entity.type
_entity.pdbx_description
1 polymer ?
#
loop_
_entity_poly.entity_id
_entity_poly.type
_entity_poly.pdbx_seq_one_letter_code
_entity_poly.pdbx_strand_id
1 'polypeptide(L)'
;MKIWIMAWMAVAATGWAGEALFNGTDLTGWRYRAPTEIVFDGKSQSQDGRFSVKDGIFTVHPAKGIQKIWTTKEFGEDFVLKLEFRAGVNADSGIYLRGPQLQCRDYWVAGPYKELKNYKPQDWNQIVVTVKGRTATCTCNGEALLFDKKLPAQGPIGLEADKGQMEYRNITIEVLK
;
A
#
# COMPACT_ATOMS: atom_id res chain seq x y z
N MET A 1 29.70 -31.25 22.55
CA MET A 1 28.86 -30.66 21.49
C MET A 1 28.16 -29.44 22.05
N LYS A 2 28.48 -28.23 21.59
CA LYS A 2 27.80 -26.99 22.01
C LYS A 2 26.55 -26.83 21.17
N ILE A 3 25.37 -26.92 21.78
CA ILE A 3 24.08 -26.67 21.15
C ILE A 3 23.85 -25.15 21.20
N TRP A 4 23.68 -24.53 20.03
CA TRP A 4 23.28 -23.14 19.91
C TRP A 4 21.76 -23.07 19.97
N ILE A 5 21.23 -22.44 21.02
CA ILE A 5 19.80 -22.11 21.09
C ILE A 5 19.61 -20.83 20.28
N MET A 6 18.95 -20.93 19.12
CA MET A 6 18.43 -19.75 18.42
C MET A 6 17.24 -19.22 19.23
N ALA A 7 17.44 -18.11 19.92
CA ALA A 7 16.35 -17.35 20.50
C ALA A 7 15.53 -16.73 19.35
N TRP A 8 14.30 -17.21 19.18
CA TRP A 8 13.32 -16.52 18.36
C TRP A 8 12.86 -15.29 19.14
N MET A 9 13.21 -14.10 18.66
CA MET A 9 12.53 -12.89 19.11
C MET A 9 11.13 -12.90 18.49
N ALA A 10 10.12 -13.19 19.31
CA ALA A 10 8.76 -12.81 18.98
C ALA A 10 8.72 -11.27 18.95
N VAL A 11 8.56 -10.70 17.77
CA VAL A 11 8.14 -9.30 17.65
C VAL A 11 6.74 -9.24 18.23
N ALA A 12 6.59 -8.49 19.32
CA ALA A 12 5.27 -8.20 19.89
C ALA A 12 4.39 -7.58 18.79
N ALA A 13 3.31 -8.27 18.42
CA ALA A 13 2.27 -7.69 17.59
C ALA A 13 1.74 -6.45 18.35
N THR A 14 2.07 -5.27 17.85
CA THR A 14 1.42 -4.04 18.29
C THR A 14 -0.07 -4.24 18.06
N GLY A 15 -0.89 -4.15 19.12
CA GLY A 15 -2.28 -4.59 19.17
C GLY A 15 -3.23 -3.83 18.25
N TRP A 16 -3.06 -4.01 16.95
CA TRP A 16 -3.83 -3.41 15.88
C TRP A 16 -4.79 -4.47 15.33
N ALA A 17 -6.09 -4.29 15.57
CA ALA A 17 -7.14 -5.26 15.26
C ALA A 17 -7.74 -5.07 13.86
N GLY A 18 -6.96 -4.54 12.91
CA GLY A 18 -7.40 -4.25 11.55
C GLY A 18 -7.52 -5.51 10.67
N GLU A 19 -8.41 -5.44 9.68
CA GLU A 19 -8.57 -6.43 8.61
C GLU A 19 -7.40 -6.32 7.62
N ALA A 20 -6.76 -7.44 7.29
CA ALA A 20 -5.75 -7.49 6.25
C ALA A 20 -6.39 -7.36 4.87
N LEU A 21 -6.01 -6.33 4.11
CA LEU A 21 -6.37 -6.18 2.69
C LEU A 21 -5.44 -6.98 1.77
N PHE A 22 -4.27 -7.35 2.28
CA PHE A 22 -3.31 -8.21 1.61
C PHE A 22 -2.97 -9.39 2.51
N ASN A 23 -3.21 -10.60 2.01
CA ASN A 23 -3.08 -11.85 2.75
C ASN A 23 -1.65 -12.42 2.78
N GLY A 24 -0.70 -11.82 2.04
CA GLY A 24 0.67 -12.30 1.94
C GLY A 24 0.91 -13.43 0.94
N THR A 25 -0.13 -14.00 0.33
CA THR A 25 -0.03 -15.21 -0.51
C THR A 25 -0.37 -14.97 -1.96
N ASP A 26 -1.40 -14.16 -2.23
CA ASP A 26 -1.92 -13.93 -3.57
C ASP A 26 -2.69 -12.59 -3.66
N LEU A 27 -3.31 -12.35 -4.81
CA LEU A 27 -4.09 -11.15 -5.09
C LEU A 27 -5.58 -11.33 -4.74
N THR A 28 -5.93 -12.23 -3.81
CA THR A 28 -7.31 -12.34 -3.32
C THR A 28 -7.79 -11.04 -2.71
N GLY A 29 -8.99 -10.62 -3.10
CA GLY A 29 -9.56 -9.32 -2.74
C GLY A 29 -9.11 -8.18 -3.65
N TRP A 30 -8.37 -8.44 -4.73
CA TRP A 30 -7.91 -7.42 -5.67
C TRP A 30 -8.47 -7.61 -7.08
N ARG A 31 -8.69 -6.50 -7.78
CA ARG A 31 -9.23 -6.45 -9.14
C ARG A 31 -8.67 -5.33 -9.99
N TYR A 32 -8.75 -5.50 -11.31
CA TYR A 32 -8.82 -4.38 -12.24
C TYR A 32 -10.28 -3.90 -12.39
N ARG A 33 -10.48 -2.61 -12.66
CA ARG A 33 -11.81 -2.03 -12.91
C ARG A 33 -12.00 -1.55 -14.35
N ALA A 34 -10.91 -1.21 -15.04
CA ALA A 34 -10.94 -0.65 -16.38
C ALA A 34 -9.72 -1.13 -17.20
N PRO A 35 -9.85 -1.29 -18.53
CA PRO A 35 -11.08 -1.15 -19.33
C PRO A 35 -12.09 -2.29 -19.11
N THR A 36 -11.68 -3.37 -18.45
CA THR A 36 -12.51 -4.52 -18.10
C THR A 36 -12.24 -4.91 -16.66
N GLU A 37 -13.29 -5.31 -15.95
CA GLU A 37 -13.13 -5.83 -14.60
C GLU A 37 -12.54 -7.25 -14.62
N ILE A 38 -11.51 -7.47 -13.81
CA ILE A 38 -10.85 -8.77 -13.66
C ILE A 38 -10.52 -8.94 -12.18
N VAL A 39 -11.08 -9.96 -11.54
CA VAL A 39 -10.81 -10.31 -10.14
C VAL A 39 -9.68 -11.35 -10.09
N PHE A 40 -8.73 -11.18 -9.16
CA PHE A 40 -7.51 -11.99 -9.09
C PHE A 40 -7.49 -12.96 -7.90
N ASP A 41 -8.65 -13.38 -7.41
CA ASP A 41 -8.75 -14.33 -6.30
C ASP A 41 -7.99 -15.63 -6.58
N GLY A 42 -7.13 -16.01 -5.63
CA GLY A 42 -6.21 -17.14 -5.73
C GLY A 42 -5.09 -17.01 -6.79
N LYS A 43 -4.92 -15.84 -7.42
CA LYS A 43 -3.85 -15.61 -8.41
C LYS A 43 -2.66 -14.92 -7.77
N SER A 44 -1.47 -15.47 -7.94
CA SER A 44 -0.22 -14.84 -7.50
C SER A 44 0.23 -13.68 -8.40
N GLN A 45 -0.41 -13.45 -9.54
CA GLN A 45 -0.06 -12.33 -10.43
C GLN A 45 -1.26 -11.88 -11.28
N SER A 46 -1.26 -10.61 -11.68
CA SER A 46 -2.17 -10.08 -12.68
C SER A 46 -1.82 -10.65 -14.07
N GLN A 47 -2.81 -10.68 -14.97
CA GLN A 47 -2.64 -11.28 -16.30
C GLN A 47 -1.53 -10.62 -17.16
N ASP A 48 -1.26 -9.33 -16.89
CA ASP A 48 -0.24 -8.52 -17.56
C ASP A 48 1.09 -8.47 -16.79
N GLY A 49 1.19 -9.20 -15.68
CA GLY A 49 2.38 -9.28 -14.83
C GLY A 49 2.71 -7.99 -14.08
N ARG A 50 1.83 -6.97 -14.11
CA ARG A 50 2.12 -5.68 -13.46
C ARG A 50 1.99 -5.70 -11.94
N PHE A 51 1.25 -6.66 -11.41
CA PHE A 51 1.11 -6.89 -9.97
C PHE A 51 1.38 -8.37 -9.70
N SER A 52 2.21 -8.67 -8.71
CA SER A 52 2.51 -10.04 -8.31
C SER A 52 2.68 -10.16 -6.81
N VAL A 53 2.50 -11.36 -6.30
CA VAL A 53 2.76 -11.71 -4.91
C VAL A 53 3.78 -12.83 -4.86
N LYS A 54 4.83 -12.61 -4.08
CA LYS A 54 5.86 -13.62 -3.81
C LYS A 54 6.47 -13.37 -2.43
N ASP A 55 6.67 -14.44 -1.66
CA ASP A 55 7.35 -14.40 -0.36
C ASP A 55 6.77 -13.36 0.61
N GLY A 56 5.44 -13.20 0.66
CA GLY A 56 4.78 -12.23 1.52
C GLY A 56 4.83 -10.79 1.02
N ILE A 57 5.34 -10.53 -0.18
CA ILE A 57 5.52 -9.20 -0.76
C ILE A 57 4.60 -9.03 -1.97
N PHE A 58 3.83 -7.96 -1.96
CA PHE A 58 3.07 -7.48 -3.10
C PHE A 58 3.99 -6.57 -3.93
N THR A 59 4.35 -7.00 -5.13
CA THR A 59 5.25 -6.26 -6.04
C THR A 59 4.47 -5.63 -7.18
N VAL A 60 4.80 -4.39 -7.45
CA VAL A 60 4.31 -3.55 -8.53
C VAL A 60 5.44 -3.41 -9.55
N HIS A 61 5.22 -3.89 -10.77
CA HIS A 61 6.21 -3.90 -11.84
C HIS A 61 5.97 -2.76 -12.83
N PRO A 62 7.01 -1.99 -13.21
CA PRO A 62 6.86 -0.92 -14.18
C PRO A 62 6.67 -1.48 -15.59
N ALA A 63 5.80 -0.82 -16.35
CA ALA A 63 5.61 -1.09 -17.78
C ALA A 63 5.18 0.21 -18.47
N LYS A 64 4.99 0.16 -19.80
CA LYS A 64 4.47 1.32 -20.54
C LYS A 64 3.04 1.62 -20.08
N GLY A 65 2.83 2.85 -19.61
CA GLY A 65 1.51 3.37 -19.22
C GLY A 65 1.12 3.05 -17.78
N ILE A 66 0.18 3.85 -17.28
CA ILE A 66 -0.34 3.72 -15.91
C ILE A 66 -1.41 2.64 -15.89
N GLN A 67 -1.38 1.81 -14.86
CA GLN A 67 -2.47 0.90 -14.55
C GLN A 67 -2.61 0.75 -13.03
N LYS A 68 -3.82 0.39 -12.60
CA LYS A 68 -4.26 0.45 -11.21
C LYS A 68 -4.89 -0.86 -10.81
N ILE A 69 -4.61 -1.29 -9.60
CA ILE A 69 -5.29 -2.43 -8.98
C ILE A 69 -6.06 -1.92 -7.77
N TRP A 70 -7.22 -2.49 -7.54
CA TRP A 70 -8.18 -2.02 -6.55
C TRP A 70 -8.61 -3.18 -5.68
N THR A 71 -8.89 -2.90 -4.43
CA THR A 71 -9.66 -3.80 -3.60
C THR A 71 -11.05 -4.06 -4.24
N THR A 72 -11.53 -5.29 -4.13
CA THR A 72 -12.90 -5.65 -4.49
C THR A 72 -13.88 -5.00 -3.51
N LYS A 73 -13.52 -5.00 -2.23
CA LYS A 73 -14.22 -4.30 -1.14
C LYS A 73 -14.17 -2.77 -1.32
N GLU A 74 -15.23 -2.12 -0.88
CA GLU A 74 -15.32 -0.66 -0.81
C GLU A 74 -15.62 -0.22 0.61
N PHE A 75 -15.14 0.96 0.99
CA PHE A 75 -15.17 1.48 2.35
C PHE A 75 -15.88 2.82 2.37
N GLY A 76 -16.92 2.97 3.19
CA GLY A 76 -17.66 4.22 3.39
C GLY A 76 -17.46 4.86 4.77
N GLU A 77 -17.06 4.04 5.73
CA GLU A 77 -16.85 4.35 7.14
C GLU A 77 -15.54 5.07 7.37
N ASP A 78 -15.43 5.75 8.52
CA ASP A 78 -14.16 6.26 8.99
C ASP A 78 -13.20 5.09 9.23
N PHE A 79 -11.93 5.24 8.85
CA PHE A 79 -10.97 4.16 8.96
C PHE A 79 -9.55 4.67 9.16
N VAL A 80 -8.69 3.80 9.65
CA VAL A 80 -7.25 3.96 9.54
C VAL A 80 -6.72 2.89 8.60
N LEU A 81 -5.97 3.29 7.58
CA LEU A 81 -5.23 2.41 6.69
C LEU A 81 -3.76 2.47 7.08
N LYS A 82 -3.15 1.31 7.30
CA LYS A 82 -1.70 1.17 7.46
C LYS A 82 -1.17 0.26 6.37
N LEU A 83 -0.01 0.62 5.84
CA LEU A 83 0.75 -0.25 4.95
C LEU A 83 2.23 0.06 5.08
N GLU A 84 3.06 -0.89 4.70
CA GLU A 84 4.48 -0.66 4.48
C GLU A 84 4.78 -0.71 3.00
N PHE A 85 5.68 0.16 2.55
CA PHE A 85 6.14 0.20 1.17
C PHE A 85 7.67 0.29 1.08
N ARG A 86 8.21 -0.21 -0.02
CA ARG A 86 9.61 -0.01 -0.42
C ARG A 86 9.63 0.47 -1.88
N ALA A 87 10.26 1.62 -2.11
CA ALA A 87 10.37 2.22 -3.43
C ALA A 87 11.73 1.94 -4.06
N GLY A 88 11.74 1.43 -5.29
CA GLY A 88 12.95 1.45 -6.12
C GLY A 88 13.42 2.88 -6.38
N VAL A 89 14.67 3.03 -6.82
CA VAL A 89 15.24 4.34 -7.15
C VAL A 89 14.35 5.07 -8.16
N ASN A 90 13.94 6.29 -7.85
CA ASN A 90 13.11 7.13 -8.71
C ASN A 90 11.76 6.49 -9.11
N ALA A 91 11.26 5.55 -8.31
CA ALA A 91 9.93 4.97 -8.50
C ALA A 91 8.85 6.02 -8.16
N ASP A 92 7.76 5.98 -8.92
CA ASP A 92 6.56 6.79 -8.73
C ASP A 92 5.31 5.90 -8.84
N SER A 93 4.42 6.07 -7.87
CA SER A 93 3.21 5.28 -7.67
C SER A 93 2.24 6.08 -6.77
N GLY A 94 1.14 5.47 -6.36
CA GLY A 94 0.23 6.07 -5.42
C GLY A 94 -0.72 5.08 -4.78
N ILE A 95 -1.26 5.52 -3.65
CA ILE A 95 -2.26 4.84 -2.86
C ILE A 95 -3.58 5.57 -3.09
N TYR A 96 -4.53 4.89 -3.72
CA TYR A 96 -5.85 5.43 -3.96
C TYR A 96 -6.75 5.23 -2.75
N LEU A 97 -7.35 6.30 -2.28
CA LEU A 97 -8.24 6.35 -1.12
C LEU A 97 -9.65 6.67 -1.64
N ARG A 98 -10.50 5.66 -1.85
CA ARG A 98 -11.84 5.84 -2.46
C ARG A 98 -11.82 6.56 -3.82
N GLY A 99 -10.71 6.56 -4.55
CA GLY A 99 -10.58 7.17 -5.88
C GLY A 99 -9.56 8.30 -6.01
N PRO A 100 -9.49 9.30 -5.11
CA PRO A 100 -8.35 10.24 -5.08
C PRO A 100 -7.03 9.58 -4.65
N GLN A 101 -5.91 10.09 -5.13
CA GLN A 101 -4.58 9.48 -4.95
C GLN A 101 -3.75 10.22 -3.89
N LEU A 102 -3.21 9.48 -2.92
CA LEU A 102 -2.06 9.87 -2.12
C LEU A 102 -0.78 9.43 -2.84
N GLN A 103 0.15 10.35 -3.06
CA GLN A 103 1.41 10.02 -3.72
C GLN A 103 2.32 9.15 -2.84
N CYS A 104 2.84 8.05 -3.41
CA CYS A 104 3.71 7.08 -2.74
C CYS A 104 4.84 6.67 -3.67
N ARG A 105 6.06 7.08 -3.35
CA ARG A 105 7.16 7.15 -4.32
C ARG A 105 8.50 7.15 -3.61
N ASP A 106 9.58 7.18 -4.39
CA ASP A 106 10.90 7.50 -3.86
C ASP A 106 10.99 9.00 -3.51
N TYR A 107 10.52 9.40 -2.33
CA TYR A 107 10.23 10.81 -1.99
C TYR A 107 11.42 11.76 -2.19
N TRP A 108 12.62 11.38 -1.75
CA TRP A 108 13.81 12.21 -1.91
C TRP A 108 14.16 12.46 -3.39
N VAL A 109 13.76 11.59 -4.32
CA VAL A 109 14.10 11.73 -5.75
C VAL A 109 12.91 12.17 -6.60
N ALA A 110 11.69 11.79 -6.25
CA ALA A 110 10.46 12.11 -6.97
C ALA A 110 9.50 13.01 -6.16
N GLY A 111 8.94 14.03 -6.81
CA GLY A 111 7.98 14.95 -6.18
C GLY A 111 8.60 15.96 -5.19
N PRO A 112 7.77 16.64 -4.37
CA PRO A 112 8.20 17.80 -3.58
C PRO A 112 8.90 17.44 -2.25
N TYR A 113 8.80 16.19 -1.80
CA TYR A 113 9.26 15.77 -0.46
C TYR A 113 10.74 15.39 -0.41
N LYS A 114 11.62 16.40 -0.42
CA LYS A 114 13.07 16.21 -0.44
C LYS A 114 13.73 16.07 0.94
N GLU A 115 13.00 16.38 2.00
CA GLU A 115 13.57 16.60 3.34
C GLU A 115 12.85 15.80 4.44
N LEU A 116 12.09 14.76 4.07
CA LEU A 116 11.52 13.83 5.05
C LEU A 116 12.66 13.15 5.81
N LYS A 117 12.76 13.42 7.11
CA LYS A 117 13.87 13.02 8.00
C LYS A 117 13.84 11.52 8.33
N ASN A 118 12.65 10.96 8.44
CA ASN A 118 12.43 9.56 8.81
C ASN A 118 12.23 8.67 7.58
N TYR A 119 12.08 9.24 6.37
CA TYR A 119 12.01 8.45 5.15
C TYR A 119 13.33 7.68 4.93
N LYS A 120 13.20 6.41 4.55
CA LYS A 120 14.31 5.49 4.32
C LYS A 120 14.32 5.09 2.85
N PRO A 121 15.16 5.69 2.01
CA PRO A 121 15.23 5.33 0.58
C PRO A 121 15.55 3.84 0.41
N GLN A 122 14.83 3.20 -0.52
CA GLN A 122 15.03 1.80 -0.88
C GLN A 122 14.89 0.80 0.29
N ASP A 123 14.27 1.22 1.39
CA ASP A 123 13.94 0.38 2.54
C ASP A 123 12.44 0.52 2.88
N TRP A 124 11.97 -0.26 3.84
CA TRP A 124 10.57 -0.30 4.28
C TRP A 124 10.17 0.96 5.03
N ASN A 125 9.16 1.65 4.54
CA ASN A 125 8.54 2.82 5.14
C ASN A 125 7.08 2.54 5.45
N GLN A 126 6.54 3.08 6.53
CA GLN A 126 5.14 2.94 6.90
C GLN A 126 4.34 4.16 6.45
N ILE A 127 3.27 3.91 5.70
CA ILE A 127 2.18 4.87 5.51
C ILE A 127 1.11 4.62 6.56
N VAL A 128 0.63 5.70 7.16
CA VAL A 128 -0.60 5.72 7.95
C VAL A 128 -1.51 6.77 7.37
N VAL A 129 -2.74 6.37 7.04
CA VAL A 129 -3.80 7.26 6.59
C VAL A 129 -4.96 7.14 7.58
N THR A 130 -5.41 8.25 8.14
CA THR A 130 -6.65 8.30 8.92
C THR A 130 -7.71 9.04 8.12
N VAL A 131 -8.80 8.36 7.79
CA VAL A 131 -9.97 8.94 7.13
C VAL A 131 -11.05 9.20 8.17
N LYS A 132 -11.54 10.45 8.22
CA LYS A 132 -12.71 10.85 8.99
C LYS A 132 -13.69 11.61 8.10
N GLY A 133 -14.90 11.09 7.97
CA GLY A 133 -15.90 11.50 6.99
C GLY A 133 -15.36 11.44 5.56
N ARG A 134 -14.98 12.60 5.03
CA ARG A 134 -14.53 12.79 3.63
C ARG A 134 -13.15 13.45 3.53
N THR A 135 -12.40 13.51 4.63
CA THR A 135 -11.04 14.04 4.69
C THR A 135 -10.06 12.96 5.14
N ALA A 136 -8.79 13.11 4.78
CA ALA A 136 -7.72 12.20 5.16
C ALA A 136 -6.52 12.96 5.73
N THR A 137 -5.93 12.45 6.79
CA THR A 137 -4.58 12.82 7.23
C THR A 137 -3.63 11.68 6.90
N CYS A 138 -2.47 12.01 6.35
CA CYS A 138 -1.54 11.01 5.82
C CYS A 138 -0.15 11.26 6.40
N THR A 139 0.57 10.20 6.78
CA THR A 139 1.96 10.29 7.22
C THR A 139 2.83 9.20 6.59
N CYS A 140 4.10 9.50 6.34
CA CYS A 140 5.16 8.53 6.09
C CYS A 140 6.12 8.53 7.28
N ASN A 141 6.24 7.41 8.00
CA ASN A 141 7.08 7.29 9.20
C ASN A 141 6.84 8.43 10.22
N GLY A 142 5.57 8.80 10.40
CA GLY A 142 5.15 9.88 11.31
C GLY A 142 5.28 11.30 10.75
N GLU A 143 5.90 11.49 9.59
CA GLU A 143 6.01 12.80 8.94
C GLU A 143 4.83 13.05 8.00
N ALA A 144 4.25 14.25 8.05
CA ALA A 144 3.03 14.58 7.31
C ALA A 144 3.25 14.56 5.79
N LEU A 145 2.29 13.93 5.09
CA LEU A 145 2.15 14.01 3.65
C LEU A 145 0.88 14.81 3.32
N LEU A 146 0.97 15.63 2.28
CA LEU A 146 -0.13 16.45 1.80
C LEU A 146 -1.16 15.57 1.10
N PHE A 147 -2.40 15.69 1.55
CA PHE A 147 -3.56 15.16 0.87
C PHE A 147 -4.67 16.20 0.94
N ASP A 148 -4.88 16.93 -0.16
CA ASP A 148 -5.78 18.09 -0.24
C ASP A 148 -7.12 17.76 -0.94
N LYS A 149 -7.34 16.48 -1.24
CA LYS A 149 -8.52 16.02 -1.99
C LYS A 149 -9.66 15.65 -1.06
N LYS A 150 -10.89 16.02 -1.45
CA LYS A 150 -12.10 15.55 -0.79
C LYS A 150 -12.41 14.13 -1.27
N LEU A 151 -12.56 13.20 -0.33
CA LEU A 151 -12.89 11.81 -0.66
C LEU A 151 -14.35 11.68 -1.10
N PRO A 152 -14.69 10.73 -1.98
CA PRO A 152 -16.05 10.23 -2.15
C PRO A 152 -16.63 9.64 -0.86
N ALA A 153 -17.96 9.48 -0.82
CA ALA A 153 -18.64 8.89 0.33
C ALA A 153 -18.22 7.44 0.56
N GLN A 154 -18.01 6.68 -0.52
CA GLN A 154 -17.55 5.30 -0.50
C GLN A 154 -16.59 5.06 -1.67
N GLY A 155 -15.68 4.11 -1.52
CA GLY A 155 -14.90 3.58 -2.62
C GLY A 155 -13.81 2.60 -2.17
N PRO A 156 -13.08 2.00 -3.11
CA PRO A 156 -12.02 1.05 -2.83
C PRO A 156 -10.74 1.73 -2.33
N ILE A 157 -9.85 0.93 -1.76
CA ILE A 157 -8.41 1.23 -1.70
C ILE A 157 -7.74 0.68 -2.97
N GLY A 158 -6.77 1.40 -3.54
CA GLY A 158 -6.04 0.94 -4.72
C GLY A 158 -4.56 1.29 -4.72
N LEU A 159 -3.79 0.64 -5.60
CA LEU A 159 -2.37 0.85 -5.82
C LEU A 159 -2.11 1.12 -7.31
N GLU A 160 -1.10 1.93 -7.60
CA GLU A 160 -0.70 2.27 -8.97
C GLU A 160 0.60 1.56 -9.37
N ALA A 161 0.68 1.06 -10.60
CA ALA A 161 1.99 0.96 -11.26
C ALA A 161 2.07 2.04 -12.33
N ASP A 162 2.99 2.97 -12.11
CA ASP A 162 3.37 4.01 -13.06
C ASP A 162 4.85 3.80 -13.45
N LYS A 163 5.77 4.18 -12.56
CA LYS A 163 7.20 4.20 -12.85
C LYS A 163 8.02 3.52 -11.77
N GLY A 164 9.03 2.75 -12.18
CA GLY A 164 9.90 2.01 -11.26
C GLY A 164 9.17 0.90 -10.51
N GLN A 165 9.94 0.06 -9.81
CA GLN A 165 9.38 -0.99 -8.97
C GLN A 165 8.93 -0.41 -7.63
N MET A 166 7.74 -0.82 -7.20
CA MET A 166 7.23 -0.58 -5.85
C MET A 166 6.90 -1.91 -5.20
N GLU A 167 7.05 -1.98 -3.89
CA GLU A 167 6.69 -3.16 -3.12
C GLU A 167 5.88 -2.74 -1.90
N TYR A 168 4.95 -3.61 -1.50
CA TYR A 168 4.06 -3.40 -0.37
C TYR A 168 3.96 -4.65 0.49
N ARG A 169 3.73 -4.45 1.79
CA ARG A 169 3.34 -5.49 2.74
C ARG A 169 2.51 -4.90 3.88
N ASN A 170 1.94 -5.76 4.71
CA ASN A 170 1.18 -5.37 5.89
C ASN A 170 0.04 -4.36 5.58
N ILE A 171 -0.61 -4.50 4.41
CA ILE A 171 -1.72 -3.61 4.01
C ILE A 171 -2.95 -3.99 4.84
N THR A 172 -3.30 -3.14 5.79
CA THR A 172 -4.29 -3.43 6.82
C THR A 172 -5.19 -2.22 7.03
N ILE A 173 -6.48 -2.45 7.22
CA ILE A 173 -7.47 -1.40 7.46
C ILE A 173 -8.24 -1.67 8.76
N GLU A 174 -8.39 -0.65 9.58
CA GLU A 174 -9.18 -0.68 10.81
C GLU A 174 -10.34 0.33 10.66
N VAL A 175 -11.57 -0.18 10.59
CA VAL A 175 -12.77 0.68 10.60
C VAL A 175 -12.96 1.25 12.00
N LEU A 176 -13.14 2.57 12.08
CA LEU A 176 -13.38 3.28 13.31
C LEU A 176 -14.87 3.19 13.68
N LYS A 177 -15.14 2.83 14.93
CA LYS A 177 -16.49 2.79 15.51
C LYS A 177 -16.92 4.15 16.04
#